data_AF-A0A0S8E2J5-F1
#
_entry.id   AF-A0A0S8E2J5-F1
#
_cell.length_a   1.000
_cell.length_b   1.000
_cell.length_c   1.000
_cell.angle_alpha   90.00
_cell.angle_beta   90.00
_cell.angle_gamma   90.00
#
_symmetry.space_group_name_H-M   'P 1'
#
loop_
_entity.id
_entity.type
_entity.pdbx_description
1 polymer ?
#
loop_
_entity_poly.entity_id
_entity_poly.type
_entity_poly.pdbx_seq_one_letter_code
_entity_poly.pdbx_strand_id
1 'polypeptide(L)'
;MIAIGIFLAAALGTLVIGLVSSWVDRKVTARVQYRVGPPFFQPVYDIAKLLGKETLLPERAQGRGFLLAPVVGFAAAGLGAAILWHANLRPGEGFVGDLIVLLYVLTIPAIAAIYG
;
A
#
# COMPACT_ATOMS: atom_id res chain seq x y z
N MET A 1 7.72 13.13 -19.95
CA MET A 1 6.29 12.75 -20.14
C MET A 1 6.07 11.25 -19.99
N ILE A 2 6.84 10.38 -20.65
CA ILE A 2 6.68 8.91 -20.56
C ILE A 2 6.88 8.37 -19.13
N ALA A 3 7.92 8.81 -18.42
CA ALA A 3 8.19 8.37 -17.05
C ALA A 3 7.06 8.75 -16.05
N ILE A 4 6.47 9.93 -16.21
CA ILE A 4 5.33 10.38 -15.39
C ILE A 4 4.10 9.50 -15.66
N GLY A 5 3.86 9.15 -16.93
CA GLY A 5 2.77 8.23 -17.30
C GLY A 5 2.93 6.85 -16.68
N ILE A 6 4.15 6.30 -16.65
CA ILE A 6 4.45 5.01 -16.01
C ILE A 6 4.22 5.09 -14.50
N PHE A 7 4.67 6.17 -13.85
CA PHE A 7 4.46 6.35 -12.42
C PHE A 7 2.98 6.43 -12.05
N LEU A 8 2.18 7.18 -12.82
CA LEU A 8 0.73 7.28 -12.61
C LEU A 8 0.03 5.93 -12.85
N ALA A 9 0.41 5.21 -13.90
CA ALA A 9 -0.11 3.87 -14.17
C ALA A 9 0.25 2.88 -13.05
N ALA A 10 1.48 2.95 -12.54
CA ALA A 10 1.93 2.14 -11.42
C ALA A 10 1.15 2.44 -10.13
N ALA A 11 0.93 3.71 -9.81
CA ALA A 11 0.17 4.12 -8.64
C ALA A 11 -1.30 3.66 -8.72
N LEU A 12 -1.97 3.92 -9.84
CA LEU A 12 -3.36 3.50 -10.05
C LEU A 12 -3.51 1.98 -10.10
N GLY A 13 -2.62 1.31 -10.83
CA GLY A 13 -2.60 -0.15 -10.94
C GLY A 13 -2.40 -0.81 -9.58
N THR A 14 -1.46 -0.31 -8.78
CA THR A 14 -1.21 -0.81 -7.41
C THR A 14 -2.41 -0.59 -6.50
N LEU A 15 -3.06 0.58 -6.56
CA LEU A 15 -4.26 0.86 -5.77
C LEU A 15 -5.42 -0.09 -6.13
N VAL A 16 -5.68 -0.29 -7.43
CA VAL A 16 -6.74 -1.19 -7.89
C VAL A 16 -6.44 -2.63 -7.47
N ILE A 17 -5.21 -3.10 -7.70
CA ILE A 17 -4.80 -4.46 -7.31
C ILE A 17 -4.90 -4.64 -5.79
N GLY A 18 -4.47 -3.65 -5.00
CA GLY A 18 -4.57 -3.70 -3.54
C GLY A 18 -6.01 -3.80 -3.03
N LEU A 19 -6.91 -3.00 -3.59
CA LEU A 19 -8.34 -3.03 -3.25
C LEU A 19 -8.99 -4.38 -3.63
N VAL A 20 -8.71 -4.87 -4.82
CA VAL A 20 -9.19 -6.18 -5.28
C VAL A 20 -8.63 -7.29 -4.42
N SER A 21 -7.34 -7.26 -4.09
CA SER A 21 -6.68 -8.24 -3.22
C SER A 21 -7.31 -8.26 -1.82
N SER A 22 -7.61 -7.11 -1.23
CA SER A 22 -8.31 -7.01 0.06
C SER A 22 -9.73 -7.60 -0.02
N TRP A 23 -10.44 -7.38 -1.11
CA TRP A 23 -11.74 -8.00 -1.34
C TRP A 23 -11.64 -9.53 -1.49
N VAL A 24 -10.67 -10.01 -2.29
CA VAL A 24 -10.43 -11.44 -2.52
C VAL A 24 -10.13 -12.14 -1.19
N ASP A 25 -9.22 -11.61 -0.40
CA ASP A 25 -8.87 -12.14 0.92
C ASP A 25 -10.13 -12.33 1.78
N ARG A 26 -10.91 -11.26 1.97
CA ARG A 26 -12.15 -11.31 2.76
C ARG A 26 -13.19 -12.28 2.19
N LYS A 27 -13.27 -12.42 0.86
CA LYS A 27 -14.19 -13.36 0.21
C LYS A 27 -13.76 -14.80 0.44
N VAL A 28 -12.47 -15.09 0.34
CA VAL A 28 -11.89 -16.41 0.60
C VAL A 28 -12.04 -16.77 2.07
N THR A 29 -11.69 -15.87 2.99
CA THR A 29 -11.86 -16.10 4.44
C THR A 29 -13.33 -16.41 4.78
N ALA A 30 -14.28 -15.70 4.18
CA ALA A 30 -15.70 -15.93 4.41
C ALA A 30 -16.16 -17.32 3.93
N ARG A 31 -15.67 -17.77 2.77
CA ARG A 31 -15.96 -19.12 2.25
C ARG A 31 -15.41 -20.21 3.17
N VAL A 32 -14.17 -20.06 3.64
CA VAL A 32 -13.55 -21.00 4.59
C VAL A 32 -14.33 -21.06 5.91
N GLN A 33 -14.88 -19.92 6.34
CA GLN A 33 -15.66 -19.79 7.58
C GLN A 33 -17.15 -20.08 7.40
N TYR A 34 -17.59 -20.61 6.24
CA TYR A 34 -19.01 -20.89 5.95
C TYR A 34 -19.95 -19.68 6.19
N ARG A 35 -19.49 -18.47 5.85
CA ARG A 35 -20.31 -17.25 5.90
C ARG A 35 -20.33 -16.53 4.56
N VAL A 36 -21.31 -15.66 4.36
CA VAL A 36 -21.38 -14.83 3.16
C VAL A 36 -20.38 -13.69 3.26
N GLY A 37 -19.42 -13.65 2.33
CA GLY A 37 -18.40 -12.59 2.27
C GLY A 37 -18.93 -11.29 1.66
N PRO A 38 -18.22 -10.17 1.87
CA PRO A 38 -18.66 -8.81 1.55
C PRO A 38 -18.86 -8.54 0.03
N PRO A 39 -19.58 -7.44 -0.32
CA PRO A 39 -19.73 -6.98 -1.70
C PRO A 39 -18.41 -6.42 -2.25
N PHE A 40 -18.29 -6.33 -3.59
CA PHE A 40 -17.05 -5.97 -4.27
C PHE A 40 -16.51 -4.58 -3.90
N PHE A 41 -17.38 -3.58 -3.81
CA PHE A 41 -16.99 -2.20 -3.47
C PHE A 41 -16.75 -1.96 -1.98
N GLN A 42 -16.89 -2.98 -1.13
CA GLN A 42 -16.73 -2.84 0.33
C GLN A 42 -15.38 -2.22 0.74
N PRO A 43 -14.21 -2.61 0.19
CA PRO A 43 -12.94 -2.02 0.60
C PRO A 43 -12.85 -0.52 0.32
N VAL A 44 -13.51 -0.03 -0.73
CA VAL A 44 -13.57 1.40 -1.05
C VAL A 44 -14.40 2.15 0.00
N TYR A 45 -15.56 1.61 0.38
CA TYR A 45 -16.38 2.19 1.43
C TYR A 45 -15.69 2.18 2.79
N ASP A 46 -14.92 1.13 3.09
CA ASP A 46 -14.15 1.04 4.34
C ASP A 46 -13.07 2.13 4.42
N ILE A 47 -12.38 2.43 3.32
CA ILE A 47 -11.42 3.55 3.26
C ILE A 47 -12.13 4.89 3.47
N ALA A 48 -13.21 5.15 2.73
CA ALA A 48 -13.97 6.39 2.85
C ALA A 48 -14.50 6.59 4.28
N LYS A 49 -14.97 5.51 4.91
CA LYS A 49 -15.42 5.51 6.31
C LYS A 49 -14.30 5.86 7.29
N LEU A 50 -13.10 5.30 7.10
CA LEU A 50 -11.96 5.56 8.00
C LEU A 50 -11.40 6.97 7.82
N LEU A 51 -11.35 7.50 6.60
CA LEU A 51 -10.93 8.87 6.34
C LEU A 51 -11.87 9.92 6.96
N GLY A 52 -13.15 9.58 7.14
CA GLY A 52 -14.13 10.42 7.82
C GLY A 52 -14.12 10.33 9.34
N LYS A 53 -13.27 9.49 9.95
CA LYS A 53 -13.17 9.37 11.40
C LYS A 53 -12.15 10.33 12.00
N GLU A 54 -12.39 10.75 13.23
CA GLU A 54 -11.43 11.51 14.03
C GLU A 54 -10.18 10.68 14.30
N THR A 55 -9.02 11.33 14.18
CA THR A 55 -7.73 10.70 14.49
C THR A 55 -7.47 10.82 16.00
N LEU A 56 -7.55 9.70 16.71
CA LEU A 56 -7.27 9.64 18.14
C LEU A 56 -5.76 9.55 18.36
N LEU A 57 -5.19 10.54 19.06
CA LEU A 57 -3.77 10.57 19.42
C LEU A 57 -3.59 10.32 20.92
N PRO A 58 -2.77 9.33 21.34
CA PRO A 58 -2.50 9.09 22.76
C PRO A 58 -1.77 10.27 23.41
N GLU A 59 -2.14 10.63 24.64
CA GLU A 59 -1.55 11.77 25.38
C GLU A 59 -0.03 11.70 25.55
N ARG A 60 0.53 10.48 25.62
CA ARG A 60 1.97 10.23 25.82
C ARG A 60 2.72 9.99 24.50
N ALA A 61 2.05 10.01 23.36
CA ALA A 61 2.68 9.77 22.07
C ALA A 61 3.37 11.04 21.54
N GLN A 62 4.51 10.87 20.87
CA GLN A 62 5.13 11.96 20.12
C GLN A 62 4.27 12.23 18.87
N GLY A 63 3.35 13.20 18.97
CA GLY A 63 2.29 13.41 17.99
C GLY A 63 2.73 13.49 16.53
N ARG A 64 3.81 14.22 16.23
CA ARG A 64 4.33 14.32 14.85
C ARG A 64 4.87 12.99 14.31
N GLY A 65 5.58 12.23 15.14
CA GLY A 65 6.16 10.95 14.73
C GLY A 65 5.08 9.91 14.43
N PHE A 66 4.12 9.78 15.34
CA PHE A 66 2.99 8.87 15.22
C PHE A 66 2.14 9.15 13.96
N LEU A 67 1.88 10.42 13.64
CA LEU A 67 1.10 10.79 12.45
C LEU A 67 1.88 10.62 11.14
N LEU A 68 3.19 10.85 11.16
CA LEU A 68 4.02 10.72 9.96
C LEU A 68 4.38 9.27 9.65
N ALA A 69 4.47 8.40 10.65
CA ALA A 69 4.83 7.00 10.48
C ALA A 69 4.00 6.28 9.38
N PRO A 70 2.66 6.25 9.42
CA PRO A 70 1.87 5.60 8.38
C PRO A 70 2.02 6.26 7.00
N VAL A 71 2.26 7.58 6.94
CA VAL A 71 2.48 8.31 5.69
C VAL A 71 3.81 7.89 5.05
N VAL A 72 4.88 7.79 5.84
CA VAL A 72 6.19 7.33 5.38
C VAL A 72 6.13 5.87 4.94
N GLY A 73 5.46 5.01 5.70
CA GLY A 73 5.27 3.61 5.35
C GLY A 73 4.49 3.45 4.04
N PHE A 74 3.40 4.20 3.86
CA PHE A 74 2.63 4.20 2.62
C PHE A 74 3.45 4.69 1.42
N ALA A 75 4.21 5.78 1.59
CA ALA A 75 5.08 6.31 0.54
C ALA A 75 6.16 5.31 0.12
N ALA A 76 6.80 4.64 1.07
CA ALA A 76 7.82 3.63 0.79
C ALA A 76 7.23 2.38 0.09
N ALA A 77 6.05 1.92 0.50
CA ALA A 77 5.35 0.84 -0.21
C ALA A 77 5.00 1.24 -1.66
N GLY A 78 4.56 2.49 -1.87
CA GLY A 78 4.32 3.05 -3.21
C GLY A 78 5.58 3.11 -4.07
N LEU A 79 6.72 3.49 -3.49
CA LEU A 79 8.02 3.46 -4.19
C LEU A 79 8.43 2.03 -4.57
N GLY A 80 8.28 1.08 -3.66
CA GLY A 80 8.55 -0.34 -3.96
C GLY A 80 7.68 -0.86 -5.11
N ALA A 81 6.40 -0.48 -5.12
CA ALA A 81 5.50 -0.80 -6.23
C ALA A 81 5.94 -0.14 -7.54
N ALA A 82 6.36 1.13 -7.51
CA ALA A 82 6.85 1.83 -8.71
C ALA A 82 8.09 1.14 -9.33
N ILE A 83 9.03 0.68 -8.50
CA ILE A 83 10.20 -0.11 -8.95
C ILE A 83 9.74 -1.40 -9.64
N LEU A 84 8.79 -2.13 -9.04
CA LEU A 84 8.24 -3.36 -9.64
C LEU A 84 7.54 -3.10 -10.97
N TRP A 85 6.70 -2.07 -11.06
CA TRP A 85 6.02 -1.71 -12.30
C TRP A 85 7.01 -1.30 -13.40
N HIS A 86 8.05 -0.54 -13.06
CA HIS A 86 9.08 -0.17 -14.02
C HIS A 86 9.81 -1.41 -14.56
N ALA A 87 10.23 -2.32 -13.67
CA ALA A 87 10.90 -3.56 -14.05
C ALA A 87 10.03 -4.46 -14.98
N ASN A 88 8.71 -4.49 -14.76
CA ASN A 88 7.79 -5.30 -15.58
C ASN A 88 7.47 -4.66 -16.94
N LEU A 89 7.33 -3.33 -17.00
CA LEU A 89 6.95 -2.63 -18.23
C LEU A 89 8.13 -2.36 -19.17
N ARG A 90 9.36 -2.29 -18.63
CA ARG A 90 10.60 -2.03 -19.38
C ARG A 90 11.71 -3.02 -18.98
N PRO A 91 11.55 -4.31 -19.31
CA PRO A 91 12.59 -5.30 -19.05
C PRO A 91 13.83 -4.97 -19.88
N GLY A 92 14.87 -4.42 -19.22
CA GLY A 92 16.13 -4.01 -19.85
C GLY A 92 16.61 -2.60 -19.49
N GLU A 93 15.76 -1.77 -18.89
CA GLU A 93 16.13 -0.43 -18.41
C GLU A 93 16.54 -0.40 -16.92
N GLY A 94 16.40 -1.54 -16.23
CA GLY A 94 16.76 -1.68 -14.81
C GLY A 94 18.27 -1.69 -14.56
N PHE A 95 18.66 -1.46 -13.30
CA PHE A 95 20.06 -1.54 -12.88
C PHE A 95 20.30 -2.78 -12.00
N VAL A 96 21.55 -3.25 -11.95
CA VAL A 96 21.96 -4.52 -11.31
C VAL A 96 21.49 -4.64 -9.85
N GLY A 97 21.28 -3.53 -9.15
CA GLY A 97 20.89 -3.50 -7.73
C GLY A 97 19.41 -3.22 -7.45
N ASP A 98 18.52 -3.26 -8.45
CA ASP A 98 17.08 -3.00 -8.25
C ASP A 98 16.46 -3.89 -7.17
N LEU A 99 16.87 -5.17 -7.12
CA LEU A 99 16.40 -6.11 -6.10
C LEU A 99 16.86 -5.70 -4.69
N ILE A 100 18.11 -5.25 -4.55
CA ILE A 100 18.64 -4.81 -3.26
C ILE A 100 17.91 -3.56 -2.82
N VAL A 101 17.74 -2.57 -3.70
CA VAL A 101 17.01 -1.34 -3.39
C VAL A 101 15.57 -1.65 -3.00
N LEU A 102 14.88 -2.53 -3.74
CA LEU A 102 13.53 -2.94 -3.40
C LEU A 102 13.44 -3.54 -2.00
N LEU A 103 14.35 -4.47 -1.65
CA LEU A 103 14.38 -5.08 -0.33
C LEU A 103 14.58 -4.03 0.77
N TYR A 104 15.54 -3.11 0.60
CA TYR A 104 15.78 -2.04 1.57
C TYR A 104 14.59 -1.08 1.69
N VAL A 105 13.98 -0.67 0.57
CA VAL A 105 12.80 0.21 0.57
C VAL A 105 11.63 -0.45 1.30
N LEU A 106 11.42 -1.76 1.11
CA LEU A 106 10.36 -2.52 1.80
C LEU A 106 10.61 -2.73 3.30
N THR A 107 11.82 -2.44 3.83
CA THR A 107 12.03 -2.39 5.29
C THR A 107 11.40 -1.16 5.93
N ILE A 108 11.25 -0.05 5.19
CA ILE A 108 10.72 1.22 5.72
C ILE A 108 9.25 1.08 6.16
N PRO A 109 8.32 0.47 5.40
CA PRO A 109 6.96 0.21 5.87
C PRO A 109 6.90 -0.61 7.15
N ALA A 110 7.79 -1.61 7.30
CA ALA A 110 7.85 -2.43 8.51
C ALA A 110 8.30 -1.62 9.73
N ILE A 111 9.34 -0.79 9.58
CA ILE A 111 9.82 0.09 10.65
C ILE A 111 8.76 1.15 11.00
N ALA A 112 8.11 1.73 9.99
CA ALA A 112 7.04 2.69 10.17
C ALA A 112 5.86 2.11 10.97
N ALA A 113 5.48 0.86 10.70
CA ALA A 113 4.42 0.17 11.44
C ALA A 113 4.80 -0.20 12.88
N ILE A 114 6.09 -0.29 13.21
CA ILE A 114 6.56 -0.49 14.59
C ILE A 114 6.60 0.85 15.34
N TYR A 115 6.91 1.94 14.63
CA TYR A 115 7.13 3.26 15.21
C TYR A 115 5.83 4.04 15.49
N GLY A 116 4.84 3.93 14.60
CA GLY A 116 3.50 4.50 14.79
C GLY A 116 2.57 3.50 15.43
#